data_AF-A0A964QDR2-F1
#
_entry.id   AF-A0A964QDR2-F1
#
_cell.length_a   1.000
_cell.length_b   1.000
_cell.length_c   1.000
_cell.angle_alpha   90.00
_cell.angle_beta   90.00
_cell.angle_gamma   90.00
#
_symmetry.space_group_name_H-M   'P 1'
#
loop_
_entity.id
_entity.type
_entity.pdbx_description
1 polymer ?
#
loop_
_entity_poly.entity_id
_entity_poly.type
_entity_poly.pdbx_seq_one_letter_code
_entity_poly.pdbx_strand_id
1 'polypeptide(L)' 'MWETCSVQLTVRLPRDIAAQADEVQRSDPEFLSRVILYGLTRRSIYRHLRQQSVDGSGAEAAQLAT' A
#
# COMPACT_ATOMS: atom_id res chain seq x y z
N MET A 1 13.40 16.83 5.95
CA MET A 1 12.57 16.28 7.03
C MET A 1 11.28 15.83 6.36
N TRP A 2 11.06 14.52 6.18
CA TRP A 2 9.87 14.06 5.44
C TRP A 2 8.62 14.44 6.22
N GLU A 3 7.74 15.22 5.61
CA GLU A 3 6.47 15.60 6.20
C GLU A 3 5.64 14.34 6.43
N THR A 4 5.23 14.10 7.68
CA THR A 4 4.33 12.99 8.04
C THR A 4 2.96 13.56 8.39
N CYS A 5 1.90 12.86 8.01
CA CYS A 5 0.54 13.23 8.36
C CYS A 5 -0.17 12.07 9.06
N SER A 6 -0.91 12.38 10.12
CA SER A 6 -1.79 11.42 10.78
C SER A 6 -3.05 11.24 9.95
N VAL A 7 -3.44 9.99 9.70
CA VAL A 7 -4.66 9.65 8.96
C VAL A 7 -5.50 8.69 9.77
N GLN A 8 -6.82 8.84 9.72
CA GLN A 8 -7.76 7.89 10.32
C GLN A 8 -8.34 7.00 9.23
N LEU A 9 -8.13 5.68 9.37
CA LEU A 9 -8.54 4.70 8.36
C LEU A 9 -9.69 3.85 8.90
N THR A 10 -10.83 3.84 8.22
CA THR A 10 -11.93 2.91 8.50
C THR A 10 -11.96 1.84 7.41
N VAL A 11 -11.87 0.57 7.81
CA VAL A 11 -11.85 -0.58 6.88
C VAL A 11 -12.91 -1.59 7.26
N ARG A 12 -13.45 -2.29 6.26
CA ARG A 12 -14.29 -3.48 6.48
C ARG A 12 -13.43 -4.70 6.24
N LEU A 13 -13.23 -5.49 7.29
CA LEU A 13 -12.43 -6.71 7.26
C LEU A 13 -13.32 -7.94 7.50
N PRO A 14 -12.92 -9.11 6.97
CA PRO A 14 -13.44 -10.40 7.41
C PRO A 14 -13.32 -10.54 8.94
N ARG A 15 -14.27 -11.27 9.54
CA ARG A 15 -14.46 -11.31 11.00
C ARG A 15 -13.24 -11.84 11.76
N ASP A 16 -12.60 -12.86 11.21
CA ASP A 16 -11.37 -13.47 11.71
C ASP A 16 -10.22 -12.46 11.73
N ILE A 17 -9.99 -11.74 10.64
CA ILE A 17 -8.93 -10.73 10.55
C ILE A 17 -9.24 -9.53 11.45
N ALA A 18 -10.52 -9.13 11.52
CA ALA A 18 -10.94 -8.06 12.41
C ALA A 18 -10.67 -8.39 13.89
N ALA A 19 -10.92 -9.63 14.31
CA ALA A 19 -10.64 -10.09 15.66
C ALA A 19 -9.14 -10.08 15.97
N GLN A 20 -8.31 -10.56 15.04
CA GLN A 20 -6.85 -10.53 15.19
C GLN A 20 -6.32 -9.09 15.24
N ALA A 21 -6.82 -8.20 14.39
CA ALA A 21 -6.43 -6.79 14.41
C ALA A 21 -6.80 -6.11 15.74
N ASP A 22 -7.97 -6.43 16.31
CA ASP A 22 -8.42 -5.89 17.60
C ASP A 22 -7.60 -6.43 18.78
N GLU A 23 -7.21 -7.71 18.75
CA GLU A 23 -6.29 -8.29 19.73
C GLU A 23 -4.90 -7.64 19.67
N VAL A 24 -4.33 -7.52 18.47
CA VAL A 24 -3.03 -6.88 18.25
C VAL A 24 -3.08 -5.40 18.62
N GLN A 25 -4.17 -4.69 18.32
CA GLN A 25 -4.33 -3.28 18.71
C GLN A 25 -4.27 -3.11 20.24
N ARG A 26 -4.79 -4.08 21.01
CA ARG A 26 -4.74 -4.05 22.49
C ARG A 26 -3.38 -4.45 23.04
N SER A 27 -2.70 -5.41 22.43
CA SER A 27 -1.44 -5.95 22.94
C SER A 27 -0.20 -5.18 22.45
N ASP A 28 -0.18 -4.77 21.18
CA ASP A 28 0.94 -4.11 20.50
C ASP A 28 0.46 -3.19 19.34
N PRO A 29 0.02 -1.95 19.68
CA PRO A 29 -0.45 -0.99 18.67
C PRO A 29 0.65 -0.47 17.74
N GLU A 30 1.92 -0.49 18.17
CA GLU A 30 3.05 -0.07 17.33
C GLU A 30 3.32 -1.10 16.23
N PHE A 31 3.19 -2.40 16.54
CA PHE A 31 3.26 -3.44 15.52
C PHE A 31 2.17 -3.28 14.47
N LEU A 32 0.91 -3.05 14.87
CA LEU A 32 -0.17 -2.84 13.90
C LEU A 32 0.12 -1.64 12.98
N SER A 33 0.62 -0.55 13.55
CA SER A 33 1.02 0.65 12.79
C SER A 33 2.12 0.35 11.77
N ARG A 34 3.13 -0.45 12.15
CA ARG A 34 4.20 -0.90 11.24
C ARG A 34 3.67 -1.77 10.10
N VAL A 35 2.76 -2.69 10.40
CA VAL A 35 2.12 -3.56 9.38
C VAL A 35 1.31 -2.74 8.38
N ILE A 36 0.51 -1.78 8.87
CA ILE A 36 -0.27 -0.88 8.01
C ILE A 36 0.66 -0.05 7.13
N LEU A 37 1.68 0.58 7.71
CA LEU A 37 2.66 1.39 6.96
C LEU A 37 3.35 0.55 5.89
N TYR A 38 3.80 -0.66 6.22
CA TYR A 38 4.41 -1.58 5.28
C TYR A 38 3.45 -1.93 4.13
N GLY A 39 2.20 -2.30 4.44
CA GLY A 39 1.19 -2.64 3.45
C GLY A 39 0.87 -1.49 2.49
N LEU A 40 0.72 -0.27 3.02
CA LEU A 40 0.46 0.93 2.23
C LEU A 40 1.65 1.30 1.34
N THR A 41 2.86 1.26 1.89
CA THR A 41 4.10 1.57 1.16
C THR A 41 4.32 0.56 0.04
N ARG A 42 4.17 -0.74 0.34
CA ARG A 42 4.29 -1.82 -0.65
C ARG A 42 3.29 -1.64 -1.78
N ARG A 43 2.02 -1.33 -1.47
CA ARG A 43 0.99 -1.07 -2.48
C ARG A 43 1.33 0.14 -3.34
N SER A 44 1.82 1.23 -2.74
CA SER A 44 2.21 2.44 -3.46
C SER A 44 3.34 2.17 -4.46
N ILE A 45 4.40 1.49 -4.01
CA ILE A 45 5.55 1.11 -4.85
C ILE A 45 5.10 0.19 -5.99
N TYR A 46 4.35 -0.86 -5.69
CA TYR A 46 3.89 -1.80 -6.72
C TYR A 46 3.01 -1.12 -7.76
N ARG A 47 2.13 -0.21 -7.33
CA ARG A 47 1.31 0.58 -8.25
C ARG A 47 2.17 1.45 -9.15
N HIS A 48 3.17 2.13 -8.59
CA HIS A 48 4.07 3.00 -9.34
C HIS A 48 4.90 2.22 -10.37
N LEU A 49 5.51 1.10 -9.96
CA LEU A 49 6.26 0.22 -10.85
C LEU A 49 5.38 -0.34 -11.97
N ARG A 50 4.14 -0.74 -11.66
CA ARG A 50 3.20 -1.23 -12.66
C ARG A 50 2.77 -0.14 -13.65
N GLN A 51 2.55 1.09 -13.18
CA GLN A 51 2.22 2.22 -14.05
C GLN A 51 3.39 2.54 -15.00
N GLN A 52 4.62 2.62 -14.48
CA GLN A 52 5.82 2.79 -15.31
C GLN A 52 5.99 1.68 -16.36
N SER A 53 5.66 0.43 -16.00
CA SER A 53 5.74 -0.70 -16.93
C SER A 53 4.71 -0.61 -18.06
N VAL A 54 3.52 -0.08 -17.78
CA VAL A 54 2.46 0.14 -18.79
C VAL A 54 2.80 1.33 -19.70
N ASP A 55 3.29 2.42 -19.13
CA ASP A 55 3.68 3.62 -19.90
C ASP A 55 4.95 3.38 -20.74
N GLY A 56 5.88 2.54 -20.26
CA GLY A 56 7.09 2.15 -21.00
C GLY A 56 6.81 1.27 -22.22
N SER A 57 5.87 0.31 -22.13
CA SER A 57 5.47 -0.52 -23.28
C SER A 57 4.68 0.24 -24.35
N GLY A 58 3.96 1.31 -23.98
CA GLY A 58 3.27 2.16 -24.96
C GLY A 58 4.23 3.03 -25.79
N ALA A 59 5.35 3.45 -25.20
CA ALA A 59 6.38 4.25 -25.88
C ALA A 59 7.23 3.42 -26.86
N GLU A 60 7.56 2.17 -26.52
CA GLU A 60 8.32 1.26 -27.40
C GLU A 60 7.50 0.80 -28.63
N ALA A 61 6.20 0.57 -28.47
CA ALA A 61 5.32 0.20 -29.59
C ALA A 61 5.12 1.33 -30.61
N ALA A 62 5.20 2.60 -30.17
CA ALA A 62 5.10 3.76 -31.07
C ALA A 62 6.42 4.04 -31.84
N GLN A 63 7.58 3.66 -31.29
CA GLN A 63 8.88 3.86 -31.93
C GLN A 63 9.21 2.80 -33.00
N LEU A 64 8.62 1.60 -32.93
CA LEU A 64 8.80 0.54 -33.95
C LEU A 64 7.87 0.70 -35.17
N ALA A 65 6.97 1.68 -35.17
CA ALA A 65 6.01 1.95 -36.25
C ALA A 65 6.29 3.24 -37.04
N THR A 66 7.44 3.90 -36.80
CA THR A 66 7.93 5.07 -37.56
C THR A 66 9.24 4.72 -38.25
#